data_AF-A0A7S9C864-F1
#
_entry.id   AF-A0A7S9C864-F1
#
_cell.length_a   1.000
_cell.length_b   1.000
_cell.length_c   1.000
_cell.angle_alpha   90.00
_cell.angle_beta   90.00
_cell.angle_gamma   90.00
#
_symmetry.space_group_name_H-M   'P 1'
#
loop_
_entity.id
_entity.type
_entity.pdbx_description
1 polymer ?
#
loop_
_entity_poly.entity_id
_entity_poly.type
_entity_poly.pdbx_seq_one_letter_code
_entity_poly.pdbx_strand_id
1 'polypeptide(L)'
;MQTDLSPKNVAWLREQVRQEVEHRMAPLRRELDGMDDWANGVFAALLDLLLPLLKTHPELGRTLEALWGRAAEQYAELERSPERRAELQTTPELLEARKMLYWVLAQLGHGPARTRRARRKPVS
;
A
#
# COMPACT_ATOMS: atom_id res chain seq x y z
N MET A 1 -44.80 -27.23 -8.79
CA MET A 1 -43.77 -27.98 -8.04
C MET A 1 -42.92 -26.97 -7.28
N GLN A 2 -43.17 -26.79 -5.99
CA GLN A 2 -42.25 -26.06 -5.11
C GLN A 2 -41.07 -26.98 -4.83
N THR A 3 -39.86 -26.57 -5.21
CA THR A 3 -38.62 -27.20 -4.77
C THR A 3 -38.44 -26.89 -3.29
N ASP A 4 -38.99 -27.75 -2.44
CA ASP A 4 -38.82 -27.65 -1.00
C ASP A 4 -37.39 -28.09 -0.65
N LEU A 5 -36.45 -27.14 -0.76
CA LEU A 5 -35.07 -27.35 -0.37
C LEU A 5 -35.02 -27.49 1.14
N SER A 6 -35.01 -28.74 1.62
CA SER A 6 -34.79 -29.06 3.03
C SER A 6 -33.60 -28.26 3.58
N PRO A 7 -33.66 -27.73 4.83
CA PRO A 7 -32.57 -26.98 5.43
C PRO A 7 -31.20 -27.68 5.35
N LYS A 8 -31.21 -29.02 5.39
CA LYS A 8 -30.02 -29.86 5.22
C LYS A 8 -29.42 -29.74 3.81
N ASN A 9 -30.26 -29.69 2.77
CA ASN A 9 -29.82 -29.55 1.38
C ASN A 9 -29.29 -28.14 1.10
N VAL A 10 -29.89 -27.11 1.71
CA VAL A 10 -29.38 -25.74 1.64
C VAL A 10 -28.03 -25.62 2.34
N ALA A 11 -27.88 -26.20 3.53
CA ALA A 11 -26.62 -26.19 4.27
C ALA A 11 -25.50 -26.93 3.50
N TRP A 12 -25.82 -28.10 2.94
CA TRP A 12 -24.89 -28.85 2.10
C TRP A 12 -24.47 -28.05 0.85
N LEU A 13 -25.43 -27.43 0.16
CA LEU A 13 -25.13 -26.62 -1.02
C LEU A 13 -24.26 -25.41 -0.68
N ARG A 14 -24.53 -24.71 0.43
CA ARG A 14 -23.68 -23.60 0.90
C ARG A 14 -22.26 -24.06 1.18
N GLU A 15 -22.09 -25.22 1.80
CA GLU A 15 -20.78 -25.77 2.07
C GLU A 15 -20.04 -26.15 0.79
N GLN A 16 -20.72 -26.74 -0.19
CA GLN A 16 -20.13 -27.03 -1.50
C GLN A 16 -19.71 -25.76 -2.24
N VAL A 17 -20.55 -24.71 -2.24
CA VAL A 17 -20.20 -23.42 -2.83
C VAL A 17 -18.99 -22.80 -2.10
N ARG A 18 -18.94 -22.86 -0.77
CA ARG A 18 -17.80 -22.37 0.01
C ARG A 18 -16.51 -23.11 -0.34
N GLN A 19 -16.56 -24.44 -0.43
CA GLN A 19 -15.40 -25.27 -0.79
C GLN A 19 -14.91 -24.96 -2.20
N GLU A 20 -15.81 -24.84 -3.16
CA GLU A 20 -15.46 -24.53 -4.55
C GLU A 20 -14.85 -23.11 -4.67
N VAL A 21 -15.44 -22.13 -3.98
CA VAL A 21 -14.90 -20.77 -3.93
C VAL A 21 -13.50 -20.75 -3.32
N GLU A 22 -13.29 -21.44 -2.19
CA GLU A 22 -11.97 -21.52 -1.56
C GLU A 22 -10.96 -22.24 -2.44
N HIS A 23 -11.37 -23.34 -3.09
CA HIS A 23 -10.51 -24.07 -4.02
C HIS A 23 -10.05 -23.20 -5.20
N ARG A 24 -10.95 -22.39 -5.76
CA ARG A 24 -10.63 -21.45 -6.84
C ARG A 24 -9.83 -20.23 -6.38
N MET A 25 -10.06 -19.75 -5.17
CA MET A 25 -9.36 -18.59 -4.62
C MET A 25 -7.97 -18.91 -4.10
N ALA A 26 -7.74 -20.11 -3.58
CA ALA A 26 -6.45 -20.53 -3.03
C ALA A 26 -5.26 -20.31 -3.99
N PRO A 27 -5.29 -20.70 -5.28
CA PRO A 27 -4.18 -20.42 -6.19
C PRO A 27 -3.97 -18.93 -6.45
N LEU A 28 -5.05 -18.14 -6.61
CA LEU A 28 -4.97 -16.70 -6.84
C LEU A 28 -4.36 -15.97 -5.63
N ARG A 29 -4.73 -16.38 -4.41
CA ARG A 29 -4.11 -15.87 -3.18
C ARG A 29 -2.62 -16.13 -3.16
N ARG A 30 -2.18 -17.37 -3.47
CA ARG A 30 -0.75 -17.70 -3.54
C ARG A 30 0.00 -16.89 -4.60
N GLU A 31 -0.63 -16.63 -5.75
CA GLU A 31 -0.04 -15.82 -6.79
C GLU A 31 0.14 -14.36 -6.33
N LEU A 32 -0.89 -13.79 -5.69
CA LEU A 32 -0.81 -12.46 -5.09
C LEU A 32 0.25 -12.40 -3.99
N ASP A 33 0.26 -13.36 -3.06
CA ASP A 33 1.27 -13.44 -1.99
C ASP A 33 2.68 -13.51 -2.58
N GLY A 34 2.87 -14.30 -3.64
CA GLY A 34 4.16 -14.41 -4.33
C GLY A 34 4.60 -13.12 -5.03
N MET A 35 3.65 -12.38 -5.63
CA MET A 35 3.93 -11.06 -6.21
C MET A 35 4.30 -10.04 -5.15
N ASP A 36 3.61 -10.06 -4.01
CA ASP A 36 3.88 -9.17 -2.88
C ASP A 36 5.25 -9.47 -2.26
N ASP A 37 5.59 -10.74 -2.04
CA ASP A 37 6.91 -11.15 -1.55
C ASP A 37 8.03 -10.69 -2.50
N TRP A 38 7.83 -10.84 -3.81
CA TRP A 38 8.77 -10.36 -4.81
C TRP A 38 8.93 -8.83 -4.79
N ALA A 39 7.82 -8.10 -4.76
CA ALA A 39 7.83 -6.63 -4.71
C ALA A 39 8.50 -6.11 -3.44
N ASN A 40 8.23 -6.74 -2.29
CA ASN A 40 8.88 -6.45 -1.02
C ASN A 40 10.38 -6.74 -1.08
N GLY A 41 10.80 -7.83 -1.75
CA GLY A 41 12.21 -8.14 -1.98
C GLY A 41 12.94 -7.06 -2.79
N VAL A 42 12.31 -6.58 -3.87
CA VAL A 42 12.85 -5.45 -4.67
C VAL A 42 12.92 -4.17 -3.83
N PHE A 43 11.90 -3.90 -3.03
CA PHE A 43 11.86 -2.74 -2.15
C PHE A 43 12.98 -2.77 -1.10
N ALA A 44 13.21 -3.93 -0.47
CA ALA A 44 14.30 -4.12 0.48
C ALA A 44 15.67 -3.90 -0.18
N ALA A 45 15.92 -4.52 -1.34
CA ALA A 45 17.16 -4.34 -2.08
C ALA A 45 17.41 -2.88 -2.48
N LEU A 46 16.37 -2.16 -2.89
CA LEU A 46 16.44 -0.75 -3.20
C LEU A 46 16.81 0.08 -1.97
N LEU A 47 16.24 -0.20 -0.80
CA LEU A 47 16.60 0.47 0.45
C LEU A 47 18.04 0.18 0.85
N ASP A 48 18.47 -1.09 0.81
CA ASP A 48 19.85 -1.48 1.12
C ASP A 48 20.88 -0.73 0.27
N LEU A 49 20.54 -0.44 -1.00
CA LEU A 49 21.37 0.36 -1.91
C LEU A 49 21.26 1.87 -1.64
N LEU A 50 20.05 2.38 -1.40
CA LEU A 50 19.81 3.81 -1.21
C LEU A 50 20.41 4.33 0.08
N LEU A 51 20.38 3.58 1.17
CA LEU A 51 20.85 4.08 2.47
C LEU A 51 22.34 4.45 2.48
N PRO A 52 23.26 3.62 1.99
CA PRO A 52 24.66 4.02 1.84
C PRO A 52 24.82 5.23 0.91
N LEU A 53 24.11 5.26 -0.22
CA LEU A 53 24.19 6.36 -1.19
C LEU A 53 23.73 7.69 -0.60
N LEU A 54 22.65 7.70 0.19
CA LEU A 54 22.16 8.90 0.83
C LEU A 54 23.09 9.42 1.93
N LYS A 55 23.88 8.54 2.55
CA LYS A 55 24.93 8.93 3.50
C LYS A 55 26.11 9.61 2.80
N THR A 56 26.49 9.14 1.60
CA THR A 56 27.60 9.72 0.83
C THR A 56 27.18 10.93 -0.01
N HIS A 57 25.91 10.99 -0.42
CA HIS A 57 25.34 12.01 -1.31
C HIS A 57 24.02 12.57 -0.74
N PRO A 58 24.07 13.38 0.33
CA PRO A 58 22.87 13.89 1.00
C PRO A 58 21.98 14.79 0.10
N GLU A 59 22.55 15.36 -0.96
CA GLU A 59 21.81 16.10 -1.99
C GLU A 59 20.76 15.24 -2.71
N LEU A 60 21.03 13.95 -2.91
CA LEU A 60 20.06 13.02 -3.51
C LEU A 60 18.84 12.86 -2.62
N GLY A 61 19.02 12.90 -1.29
CA GLY A 61 17.93 12.83 -0.33
C GLY A 61 16.90 13.93 -0.55
N ARG A 62 17.34 15.18 -0.74
CA ARG A 62 16.46 16.33 -1.00
C ARG A 62 15.71 16.20 -2.33
N THR A 63 16.38 15.71 -3.37
CA THR A 63 15.73 15.47 -4.67
C THR A 63 14.67 14.37 -4.58
N LEU A 64 15.00 13.25 -3.93
CA LEU A 64 14.09 12.12 -3.75
C LEU A 64 12.91 12.48 -2.84
N GLU A 65 13.15 13.24 -1.77
CA GLU A 65 12.11 13.78 -0.89
C GLU A 65 11.10 14.63 -1.67
N ALA A 66 11.56 15.55 -2.53
CA ALA A 66 10.68 16.38 -3.34
C ALA A 66 9.91 15.60 -4.43
N LEU A 67 10.50 14.53 -4.97
CA LEU A 67 9.88 13.69 -5.98
C LEU A 67 8.82 12.76 -5.36
N TRP A 68 9.17 12.04 -4.30
CA TRP A 68 8.31 11.07 -3.65
C TRP A 68 7.30 11.73 -2.71
N GLY A 69 7.60 12.89 -2.14
CA GLY A 69 6.66 13.70 -1.37
C GLY A 69 5.46 14.14 -2.22
N ARG A 70 5.70 14.61 -3.46
CA ARG A 70 4.62 14.93 -4.40
C ARG A 70 3.75 13.73 -4.73
N ALA A 71 4.35 12.55 -4.92
CA ALA A 71 3.59 11.33 -5.15
C ALA A 71 2.75 10.92 -3.92
N ALA A 72 3.30 11.09 -2.71
CA ALA A 72 2.58 10.85 -1.46
C ALA A 72 1.37 11.79 -1.29
N GLU A 73 1.53 13.07 -1.66
CA GLU A 73 0.45 14.06 -1.66
C GLU A 73 -0.64 13.71 -2.67
N GLN A 74 -0.26 13.40 -3.91
CA GLN A 74 -1.19 12.96 -4.96
C GLN A 74 -1.96 11.70 -4.56
N TYR A 75 -1.29 10.74 -3.92
CA TYR A 75 -1.97 9.56 -3.39
C TYR A 75 -2.95 9.92 -2.27
N ALA A 76 -2.56 10.78 -1.33
CA ALA A 76 -3.44 11.20 -0.25
C ALA A 76 -4.65 12.01 -0.75
N GLU A 77 -4.52 12.76 -1.85
CA GLU A 77 -5.65 13.39 -2.54
C GLU A 77 -6.57 12.36 -3.18
N LEU A 78 -6.00 11.34 -3.85
CA LEU A 78 -6.77 10.25 -4.45
C LEU A 78 -7.55 9.45 -3.40
N GLU A 79 -6.99 9.22 -2.20
CA GLU A 79 -7.70 8.57 -1.09
C GLU A 79 -8.92 9.38 -0.61
N ARG A 80 -8.87 10.71 -0.71
CA ARG A 80 -9.97 11.61 -0.32
C ARG A 80 -11.00 11.79 -1.43
N SER A 81 -10.55 11.72 -2.68
CA SER A 81 -11.33 11.96 -3.90
C SER A 81 -11.02 10.89 -4.95
N PRO A 82 -11.59 9.68 -4.83
CA PRO A 82 -11.34 8.59 -5.78
C PRO A 82 -11.72 8.92 -7.23
N GLU A 83 -12.67 9.83 -7.44
CA GLU A 83 -13.10 10.33 -8.75
C GLU A 83 -11.96 10.97 -9.57
N ARG A 84 -10.93 11.49 -8.90
CA ARG A 84 -9.75 12.07 -9.54
C ARG A 84 -8.81 11.04 -10.18
N ARG A 85 -9.08 9.74 -10.01
CA ARG A 85 -8.29 8.66 -10.63
C ARG A 85 -8.13 8.86 -12.13
N ALA A 86 -9.16 9.35 -12.82
CA ALA A 86 -9.15 9.56 -14.27
C ALA A 86 -8.23 10.72 -14.73
N GLU A 87 -7.86 11.61 -13.82
CA GLU A 87 -7.01 12.79 -14.11
C GLU A 87 -5.52 12.50 -13.92
N LEU A 88 -5.16 11.33 -13.40
CA LEU A 88 -3.78 10.96 -13.11
C LEU A 88 -3.01 10.64 -14.40
N GLN A 89 -1.81 11.21 -14.52
CA GLN A 89 -0.83 10.85 -15.56
C GLN A 89 -0.05 9.56 -15.21
N THR A 90 -0.40 8.91 -14.10
CA THR A 90 0.30 7.72 -13.57
C THR A 90 -0.70 6.80 -12.88
N THR A 91 -0.28 5.59 -12.55
CA THR A 91 -1.15 4.62 -11.87
C THR A 91 -1.19 4.88 -10.36
N PRO A 92 -2.34 4.68 -9.69
CA PRO A 92 -2.45 4.74 -8.24
C PRO A 92 -1.43 3.87 -7.52
N GLU A 93 -1.14 2.68 -8.06
CA GLU A 93 -0.21 1.71 -7.48
C GLU A 93 1.23 2.24 -7.49
N LEU A 94 1.62 3.00 -8.52
CA LEU A 94 2.94 3.64 -8.57
C LEU A 94 3.04 4.82 -7.61
N LEU A 95 1.96 5.58 -7.45
CA LEU A 95 1.89 6.63 -6.42
C LEU A 95 1.99 6.03 -5.03
N GLU A 96 1.36 4.88 -4.79
CA GLU A 96 1.45 4.15 -3.52
C GLU A 96 2.87 3.69 -3.23
N ALA A 97 3.53 3.06 -4.19
CA ALA A 97 4.92 2.62 -4.04
C ALA A 97 5.84 3.79 -3.68
N ARG A 98 5.68 4.94 -4.35
CA ARG A 98 6.46 6.16 -4.07
C ARG A 98 6.10 6.78 -2.72
N LYS A 99 4.83 6.78 -2.32
CA LYS A 99 4.38 7.15 -0.97
C LYS A 99 5.10 6.32 0.08
N MET A 100 5.17 5.00 -0.09
CA MET A 100 5.86 4.11 0.85
C MET A 100 7.36 4.46 0.96
N LEU A 101 8.04 4.70 -0.16
CA LEU A 101 9.44 5.14 -0.17
C LEU A 101 9.64 6.48 0.57
N TYR A 102 8.76 7.46 0.32
CA TYR A 102 8.78 8.73 1.03
C TYR A 102 8.64 8.57 2.55
N TRP A 103 7.72 7.70 2.99
CA TRP A 103 7.53 7.40 4.40
C TRP A 103 8.75 6.75 5.04
N VAL A 104 9.42 5.83 4.33
CA VAL A 104 10.66 5.21 4.82
C VAL A 104 11.77 6.25 4.96
N LEU A 105 11.98 7.13 3.96
CA LEU A 105 12.94 8.22 4.07
C LEU A 105 12.66 9.14 5.27
N ALA A 106 11.39 9.49 5.48
CA ALA A 106 10.97 10.34 6.59
C ALA A 106 11.26 9.69 7.95
N GLN A 107 11.04 8.38 8.10
CA GLN A 107 11.34 7.66 9.34
C GLN A 107 12.85 7.60 9.65
N LEU A 108 13.68 7.58 8.61
CA LEU A 108 15.14 7.50 8.74
C LEU A 108 15.80 8.87 9.00
N GLY A 109 15.00 9.93 9.15
CA GLY A 109 15.52 11.29 9.40
C GLY A 109 15.98 12.03 8.15
N HIS A 110 15.64 11.51 6.96
CA HIS A 110 15.95 12.12 5.66
C HIS A 110 14.73 12.74 4.96
N GLY A 111 13.57 12.78 5.62
CA GLY A 111 12.37 13.50 5.16
C GLY A 111 12.07 14.73 6.03
N PRO A 112 11.02 15.49 5.73
CA PRO A 112 10.87 16.81 6.31
C PRO A 112 10.66 16.62 7.80
N ALA A 113 11.35 17.43 8.60
CA ALA A 113 11.05 17.55 10.00
C ALA A 113 9.56 17.91 10.10
N ARG A 114 8.70 16.90 10.33
CA ARG A 114 7.35 17.14 10.83
C ARG A 114 7.60 17.95 12.07
N THR A 115 7.38 19.25 11.98
CA THR A 115 7.30 20.14 13.13
C THR A 115 6.41 19.39 14.10
N ARG A 116 7.05 18.88 15.15
CA ARG A 116 6.42 18.24 16.30
C ARG A 116 5.22 19.12 16.59
N ARG A 117 4.01 18.66 16.25
CA ARG A 117 2.78 19.38 16.60
C ARG A 117 2.92 19.60 18.09
N ALA A 118 3.15 20.86 18.46
CA ALA A 118 3.40 21.24 19.83
C ALA A 118 2.27 20.62 20.65
N ARG A 119 2.64 19.75 21.58
CA ARG A 119 1.76 19.24 22.63
C ARG A 119 1.15 20.49 23.26
N ARG A 120 -0.06 20.89 22.84
CA ARG A 120 -0.83 21.92 23.54
C ARG A 120 -1.08 21.31 24.91
N LYS A 121 -0.35 21.80 25.91
CA LYS A 121 -0.68 21.55 27.31
C LYS A 121 -2.13 22.01 27.51
N PRO A 122 -2.99 21.23 28.16
CA PRO A 122 -4.28 21.72 28.57
C PRO A 122 -4.04 22.89 29.53
N VAL A 123 -4.61 24.04 29.21
CA VAL A 123 -4.69 25.18 30.12
C VAL A 123 -5.67 24.78 31.22
N SER A 124 -5.20 24.86 32.47
CA SER A 124 -5.98 24.65 33.68
C SER A 124 -7.05 25.71 33.89
#